data_AF-A0A060YAX4-F1
#
_entry.id   AF-A0A060YAX4-F1
#
_cell.length_a   1.000
_cell.length_b   1.000
_cell.length_c   1.000
_cell.angle_alpha   90.00
_cell.angle_beta   90.00
_cell.angle_gamma   90.00
#
_symmetry.space_group_name_H-M   'P 1'
#
loop_
_entity.id
_entity.type
_entity.pdbx_description
1 polymer ?
#
loop_
_entity_poly.entity_id
_entity_poly.type
_entity_poly.pdbx_seq_one_letter_code
_entity_poly.pdbx_strand_id
1 'polypeptide(L)'
;MKFVTWNKKNLDDFLKILERQFETLNSCVILFHFVRHVSPAMKPERRLKRYFKKLNRKVLRKMNYSAQAWELIRKEMKRHLQILDILVAQLY
;
A
#
# COMPACT_ATOMS: atom_id res chain seq x y z
N MET A 1 26.40 2.80 -8.87
CA MET A 1 25.07 2.43 -8.33
C MET A 1 24.04 2.79 -9.39
N LYS A 2 23.28 1.84 -9.96
CA LYS A 2 22.24 2.18 -10.95
C LYS A 2 21.00 2.68 -10.22
N PHE A 3 20.70 3.97 -10.37
CA PHE A 3 19.50 4.60 -9.84
C PHE A 3 18.28 4.19 -10.65
N VAL A 4 17.11 4.24 -10.01
CA VAL A 4 15.85 3.93 -10.68
C VAL A 4 15.47 5.09 -11.58
N THR A 5 15.17 4.84 -12.86
CA THR A 5 14.78 5.86 -13.84
C THR A 5 13.26 5.99 -13.92
N TRP A 6 12.58 6.00 -12.79
CA TRP A 6 11.14 6.16 -12.75
C TRP A 6 10.74 7.59 -13.14
N ASN A 7 9.69 7.72 -13.93
CA ASN A 7 9.15 9.03 -14.29
C ASN A 7 8.54 9.67 -13.04
N LYS A 8 9.11 10.80 -12.61
CA LYS A 8 8.70 11.50 -11.39
C LYS A 8 7.23 11.93 -11.42
N LYS A 9 6.76 12.46 -12.55
CA LYS A 9 5.36 12.87 -12.71
C LYS A 9 4.41 11.68 -12.50
N ASN A 10 4.69 10.55 -13.14
CA ASN A 10 3.86 9.35 -12.98
C ASN A 10 3.88 8.82 -11.54
N LEU A 11 5.02 8.94 -10.84
CA LEU A 11 5.13 8.55 -9.43
C LEU A 11 4.30 9.48 -8.53
N ASP A 12 4.41 10.79 -8.74
CA ASP A 12 3.65 11.79 -7.98
C ASP A 12 2.14 11.63 -8.21
N ASP A 13 1.71 11.43 -9.47
CA ASP A 13 0.31 11.18 -9.80
C ASP A 13 -0.20 9.87 -9.19
N PHE A 14 0.62 8.81 -9.20
CA PHE A 14 0.29 7.55 -8.55
C PHE A 14 0.10 7.71 -7.03
N LEU A 15 0.99 8.44 -6.36
CA LEU A 15 0.88 8.71 -4.92
C LEU A 15 -0.38 9.52 -4.59
N LYS A 16 -0.71 10.54 -5.37
CA LYS A 16 -1.93 11.34 -5.20
C LYS A 16 -3.20 10.50 -5.32
N ILE A 17 -3.25 9.56 -6.27
CA ILE A 17 -4.39 8.65 -6.43
C ILE A 17 -4.55 7.76 -5.20
N LEU A 18 -3.45 7.18 -4.70
CA LEU A 18 -3.48 6.33 -3.51
C LEU A 18 -3.91 7.10 -2.26
N GLU A 19 -3.40 8.31 -2.07
CA GLU A 19 -3.75 9.17 -0.93
C GLU A 19 -5.23 9.53 -0.94
N ARG A 20 -5.75 9.96 -2.10
CA ARG A 20 -7.19 10.26 -2.25
C ARG A 20 -8.08 9.05 -1.96
N GLN A 21 -7.72 7.86 -2.47
CA GLN A 21 -8.47 6.63 -2.19
C GLN A 21 -8.41 6.27 -0.70
N PHE A 22 -7.25 6.41 -0.07
CA PHE A 22 -7.06 6.17 1.35
C PHE A 22 -7.92 7.10 2.21
N GLU A 23 -7.88 8.41 1.96
CA GLU A 23 -8.67 9.40 2.71
C GLU A 23 -10.17 9.11 2.61
N THR A 24 -10.64 8.80 1.39
CA THR A 24 -12.05 8.46 1.14
C THR A 24 -12.45 7.22 1.95
N LEU A 25 -11.69 6.12 1.86
CA LEU A 25 -11.99 4.90 2.62
C LEU A 25 -11.90 5.11 4.13
N ASN A 26 -10.91 5.86 4.59
CA ASN A 26 -10.71 6.12 6.01
C ASN A 26 -11.88 6.93 6.59
N SER A 27 -12.42 7.90 5.85
CA SER A 27 -13.62 8.63 6.26
C SER A 27 -14.85 7.73 6.42
N CYS A 28 -15.06 6.77 5.50
CA CYS A 28 -16.12 5.78 5.61
C CYS A 28 -15.95 4.88 6.84
N VAL A 29 -14.72 4.46 7.14
CA VAL A 29 -14.40 3.63 8.32
C VAL A 29 -14.65 4.42 9.61
N ILE A 30 -14.20 5.67 9.69
CA ILE A 30 -14.44 6.56 10.85
C ILE A 30 -15.94 6.76 11.07
N LEU A 31 -16.69 7.05 10.00
CA LEU A 31 -18.15 7.22 10.07
C LEU A 31 -18.83 5.94 10.56
N PHE A 32 -18.43 4.77 10.05
CA PHE A 32 -18.97 3.49 10.49
C PHE A 32 -18.71 3.23 11.98
N HIS A 33 -17.50 3.53 12.47
CA HIS A 33 -17.17 3.42 13.88
C HIS A 33 -17.99 4.35 14.76
N PHE A 34 -18.21 5.59 14.30
CA PHE A 34 -19.04 6.57 15.00
C PHE A 34 -20.50 6.12 15.08
N VAL A 35 -21.10 5.70 13.97
CA VAL A 35 -22.53 5.32 13.90
C VAL A 35 -22.82 4.03 14.66
N ARG A 36 -21.92 3.03 14.62
CA ARG A 36 -22.19 1.70 15.19
C ARG A 36 -21.59 1.47 16.57
N HIS A 37 -20.90 2.46 17.15
CA HIS A 37 -20.19 2.33 18.44
C HIS A 37 -19.28 1.09 18.53
N VAL A 38 -18.70 0.67 17.40
CA VAL A 38 -17.83 -0.52 17.34
C VAL A 38 -16.39 -0.09 17.62
N SER A 39 -15.72 -0.77 18.55
CA SER A 39 -14.28 -0.56 18.82
C SER A 39 -13.43 -0.96 17.60
N PRO A 40 -12.39 -0.20 17.21
CA PRO A 40 -11.50 -0.56 16.11
C PRO A 40 -10.88 -1.94 16.34
N ALA A 41 -11.13 -2.88 15.43
CA ALA A 41 -10.47 -4.18 15.46
C ALA A 41 -8.97 -4.01 15.15
N MET A 42 -8.13 -3.82 16.17
CA MET A 42 -6.68 -3.53 16.06
C MET A 42 -5.81 -4.62 15.38
N LYS A 43 -6.33 -5.83 15.15
CA LYS A 43 -5.49 -7.02 14.83
C LYS A 43 -4.96 -7.07 13.38
N PRO A 44 -5.74 -6.76 12.33
CA PRO A 44 -5.27 -6.83 10.94
C PRO A 44 -4.12 -5.86 10.62
N GLU A 45 -4.17 -4.66 11.21
CA GLU A 45 -3.21 -3.57 10.97
C GLU A 45 -1.77 -3.95 11.38
N ARG A 46 -1.60 -4.65 12.51
CA ARG A 46 -0.28 -5.08 13.01
C ARG A 46 0.39 -6.10 12.08
N ARG A 47 -0.38 -6.97 11.42
CA ARG A 47 0.17 -7.97 10.48
C ARG A 47 0.66 -7.29 9.20
N LEU A 48 -0.14 -6.38 8.65
CA LEU A 48 0.21 -5.59 7.46
C LEU A 48 1.44 -4.73 7.71
N LYS A 49 1.48 -4.00 8.84
CA LYS A 49 2.64 -3.18 9.23
C LYS A 49 3.94 -4.01 9.29
N ARG A 50 3.89 -5.21 9.87
CA ARG A 50 5.04 -6.12 9.91
C ARG A 50 5.46 -6.61 8.53
N TYR A 51 4.50 -6.93 7.66
CA TYR A 51 4.75 -7.36 6.29
C TYR A 51 5.51 -6.29 5.49
N PHE A 52 5.04 -5.04 5.46
CA PHE A 52 5.74 -3.96 4.76
C PHE A 52 7.10 -3.64 5.39
N LYS A 53 7.24 -3.72 6.73
CA LYS A 53 8.55 -3.61 7.40
C LYS A 53 9.52 -4.70 6.94
N LYS A 54 9.03 -5.92 6.69
CA LYS A 54 9.83 -7.04 6.19
C LYS A 54 10.28 -6.79 4.76
N LEU A 55 9.42 -6.27 3.88
CA LEU A 55 9.82 -5.88 2.52
C LEU A 55 10.95 -4.84 2.53
N ASN A 56 10.81 -3.77 3.32
CA ASN A 56 11.84 -2.76 3.44
C ASN A 56 13.18 -3.35 3.93
N ARG A 57 13.15 -4.18 4.98
CA ARG A 57 14.37 -4.79 5.54
C ARG A 57 15.01 -5.84 4.63
N LYS A 58 14.21 -6.76 4.09
CA LYS A 58 14.72 -7.94 3.37
C LYS A 58 14.96 -7.71 1.89
N VAL A 59 14.31 -6.73 1.28
CA VAL A 59 14.45 -6.41 -0.15
C VAL A 59 15.25 -5.12 -0.29
N LEU A 60 14.67 -3.97 0.08
CA LEU A 60 15.29 -2.66 -0.16
C LEU A 60 16.64 -2.50 0.54
N ARG A 61 16.69 -2.66 1.87
CA ARG A 61 17.94 -2.48 2.63
C ARG A 61 18.98 -3.55 2.30
N LYS A 62 18.58 -4.82 2.19
CA LYS A 62 19.51 -5.93 1.89
C LYS A 62 20.15 -5.78 0.50
N MET A 63 19.44 -5.20 -0.46
CA MET A 63 19.91 -4.99 -1.83
C MET A 63 20.36 -3.55 -2.08
N ASN A 64 20.69 -2.79 -1.02
CA ASN A 64 21.17 -1.41 -1.06
C ASN A 64 20.35 -0.50 -1.97
N TYR A 65 19.03 -0.61 -1.94
CA TYR A 65 18.10 0.22 -2.71
C TYR A 65 18.40 0.23 -4.23
N SER A 66 18.98 -0.85 -4.74
CA SER A 66 19.27 -1.01 -6.16
C SER A 66 18.01 -0.97 -7.02
N ALA A 67 18.16 -0.64 -8.31
CA ALA A 67 17.05 -0.66 -9.27
C ALA A 67 16.32 -2.02 -9.30
N GLN A 68 17.04 -3.13 -9.14
CA GLN A 68 16.43 -4.46 -9.06
C GLN A 68 15.54 -4.61 -7.81
N ALA A 69 15.99 -4.09 -6.66
CA ALA A 69 15.20 -4.11 -5.43
C ALA A 69 13.89 -3.32 -5.58
N TRP A 70 13.98 -2.15 -6.21
CA TRP A 70 12.81 -1.32 -6.48
C TRP A 70 11.84 -1.96 -7.48
N GLU A 71 12.33 -2.66 -8.50
CA GLU A 71 11.45 -3.40 -9.43
C GLU A 71 10.74 -4.57 -8.75
N LEU A 72 11.39 -5.25 -7.79
CA LEU A 72 10.73 -6.25 -6.95
C LEU A 72 9.60 -5.64 -6.12
N ILE A 73 9.84 -4.48 -5.48
CA ILE A 73 8.80 -3.75 -4.75
C ILE A 73 7.67 -3.34 -5.68
N ARG A 74 7.97 -2.82 -6.88
CA ARG A 74 6.95 -2.40 -7.85
C ARG A 74 6.03 -3.55 -8.25
N LYS A 75 6.59 -4.73 -8.53
CA LYS A 75 5.81 -5.94 -8.85
C LYS A 75 4.92 -6.38 -7.69
N GLU A 76 5.45 -6.38 -6.48
CA GLU A 76 4.69 -6.74 -5.28
C GLU A 76 3.54 -5.75 -5.02
N MET A 77 3.78 -4.44 -5.18
CA MET A 77 2.74 -3.41 -5.03
C MET A 77 1.66 -3.56 -6.10
N LYS A 78 2.05 -3.80 -7.37
CA LYS A 78 1.09 -4.07 -8.44
C LYS A 78 0.17 -5.24 -8.10
N ARG A 79 0.73 -6.34 -7.59
CA ARG A 79 -0.06 -7.51 -7.17
C ARG A 79 -1.07 -7.16 -6.08
N HIS A 80 -0.67 -6.39 -5.06
CA HIS A 80 -1.60 -5.97 -4.00
C HIS A 80 -2.75 -5.15 -4.54
N LEU A 81 -2.48 -4.20 -5.45
CA LEU A 81 -3.52 -3.39 -6.08
C LEU A 81 -4.49 -4.24 -6.90
N GLN A 82 -4.00 -5.23 -7.65
CA GLN A 82 -4.85 -6.15 -8.40
C GLN A 82 -5.73 -7.02 -7.48
N ILE A 83 -5.20 -7.47 -6.35
CA ILE A 83 -6.00 -8.22 -5.36
C ILE A 83 -7.06 -7.31 -4.74
N LEU A 84 -6.73 -6.05 -4.42
CA LEU A 84 -7.71 -5.09 -3.91
C LEU A 84 -8.84 -4.83 -4.91
N ASP A 85 -8.52 -4.72 -6.20
CA ASP A 85 -9.51 -4.55 -7.26
C ASP A 85 -10.49 -5.73 -7.33
N ILE A 86 -9.99 -6.97 -7.25
CA ILE A 86 -10.81 -8.18 -7.18
C ILE A 86 -11.70 -8.18 -5.92
N LEU A 87 -11.14 -7.81 -4.76
CA LEU A 87 -11.90 -7.75 -3.51
C LEU A 87 -13.02 -6.71 -3.57
N VAL A 88 -12.78 -5.56 -4.20
CA VAL A 88 -13.80 -4.54 -4.40
C VAL A 88 -14.87 -5.03 -5.38
N ALA A 89 -14.49 -5.70 -6.46
CA ALA A 89 -15.43 -6.27 -7.43
C ALA A 89 -16.35 -7.34 -6.81
N GLN A 90 -15.92 -8.04 -5.75
CA GLN A 90 -16.74 -9.01 -5.03
C GLN A 90 -17.75 -8.38 -4.06
N LEU A 91 -17.68 -7.06 -3.81
CA LEU A 91 -18.62 -6.35 -2.94
C LEU A 91 -19.86 -5.83 -3.70
N TYR A 92 -19.85 -5.89 -5.04
CA TYR A 92 -20.94 -5.52 -5.94
C TYR A 92 -21.55 -6.77 -6.57
#